data_AF-A0AAW5QU48-F1
#
_entry.id   AF-A0AAW5QU48-F1
#
_cell.length_a   1.000
_cell.length_b   1.000
_cell.length_c   1.000
_cell.angle_alpha   90.00
_cell.angle_beta   90.00
_cell.angle_gamma   90.00
#
_symmetry.space_group_name_H-M   'P 1'
#
loop_
_entity.id
_entity.type
_entity.pdbx_description
1 polymer ?
#
loop_
_entity_poly.entity_id
_entity_poly.type
_entity_poly.pdbx_seq_one_letter_code
_entity_poly.pdbx_strand_id
1 'polypeptide(L)'
;MIHRLAAAMAAAFFVVGVVAAAPVLARDINAGPIWSDQDARNKCPSVCAGAGGAWNGSWHTTAPGRMSVCSCRFGGGSSGRREGRSFDAGPIWSDQQAKTVCPAVCTSHNRRWQGEWRTTVPGRMSECTCYR
;
A
#
# COMPACT_ATOMS: atom_id res chain seq x y z
N MET A 1 -49.55 41.52 29.42
CA MET A 1 -49.66 40.05 29.41
C MET A 1 -48.40 39.49 28.79
N ILE A 2 -47.59 38.83 29.62
CA ILE A 2 -46.20 38.45 29.35
C ILE A 2 -46.23 36.96 28.98
N HIS A 3 -46.09 36.62 27.70
CA HIS A 3 -45.89 35.22 27.29
C HIS A 3 -44.45 35.03 26.83
N ARG A 4 -43.82 34.07 27.50
CA ARG A 4 -42.38 33.90 27.65
C ARG A 4 -41.77 33.29 26.40
N LEU A 5 -40.61 33.82 26.03
CA LEU A 5 -39.67 33.24 25.08
C LEU A 5 -39.25 31.86 25.62
N ALA A 6 -39.47 30.80 24.84
CA ALA A 6 -38.90 29.48 25.10
C ALA A 6 -38.12 29.06 23.85
N ALA A 7 -36.91 29.58 23.72
CA ALA A 7 -35.94 29.12 22.73
C ALA A 7 -35.41 27.75 23.19
N ALA A 8 -35.98 26.67 22.65
CA ALA A 8 -35.44 25.33 22.81
C ALA A 8 -34.19 25.20 21.92
N MET A 9 -33.03 25.61 22.42
CA MET A 9 -31.75 25.30 21.78
C MET A 9 -31.41 23.84 22.09
N ALA A 10 -31.77 22.95 21.17
CA ALA A 10 -31.31 21.58 21.18
C ALA A 10 -29.78 21.56 20.99
N ALA A 11 -29.05 21.23 22.06
CA ALA A 11 -27.61 21.03 22.00
C ALA A 11 -27.32 19.80 21.12
N ALA A 12 -26.89 20.04 19.87
CA ALA A 12 -26.34 19.00 19.02
C ALA A 12 -24.96 18.59 19.58
N PHE A 13 -24.92 17.48 20.32
CA PHE A 13 -23.68 16.84 20.72
C PHE A 13 -22.97 16.30 19.47
N PHE A 14 -22.02 17.08 18.93
CA PHE A 14 -21.05 16.58 17.96
C PHE A 14 -20.14 15.60 18.68
N VAL A 15 -20.45 14.31 18.60
CA VAL A 15 -19.52 13.23 18.98
C VAL A 15 -18.38 13.26 17.97
N VAL A 16 -17.30 13.97 18.31
CA VAL A 16 -16.03 13.89 17.57
C VAL A 16 -15.43 12.52 17.88
N GLY A 17 -15.73 11.54 17.02
CA GLY A 17 -15.10 10.23 17.08
C GLY A 17 -13.60 10.38 16.77
N VAL A 18 -12.76 10.17 17.78
CA VAL A 18 -11.31 10.09 17.58
C VAL A 18 -11.01 8.75 16.88
N VAL A 19 -10.75 8.80 15.59
CA VAL A 19 -10.30 7.62 14.83
C VAL A 19 -8.81 7.43 15.14
N ALA A 20 -8.48 6.46 15.99
CA ALA A 20 -7.10 6.06 16.22
C ALA A 20 -6.52 5.40 14.96
N ALA A 21 -5.61 6.08 14.27
CA ALA A 21 -4.83 5.48 13.19
C ALA A 21 -3.81 4.51 13.80
N ALA A 22 -3.94 3.22 13.48
CA ALA A 22 -2.94 2.23 13.91
C ALA A 22 -1.56 2.60 13.32
N PRO A 23 -0.46 2.44 14.10
CA PRO A 23 0.87 2.74 13.60
C PRO A 23 1.22 1.76 12.49
N VAL A 24 1.33 2.27 11.27
CA VAL A 24 1.91 1.49 10.18
C VAL A 24 3.39 1.31 10.50
N LEU A 25 3.87 0.06 10.50
CA LEU A 25 5.30 -0.24 10.56
C LEU A 25 5.97 0.25 9.27
N ALA A 26 6.30 1.54 9.22
CA ALA A 26 7.05 2.16 8.17
C ALA A 26 8.51 2.28 8.57
N ARG A 27 9.43 1.92 7.68
CA ARG A 27 10.87 2.16 7.86
C ARG A 27 11.42 2.87 6.64
N ASP A 28 12.35 3.77 6.89
CA ASP A 28 13.02 4.53 5.86
C ASP A 28 14.14 3.70 5.21
N ILE A 29 14.11 3.62 3.88
CA ILE A 29 15.08 2.88 3.07
C ILE A 29 15.82 3.86 2.16
N ASN A 30 17.14 3.80 2.16
CA ASN A 30 18.00 4.65 1.35
C ASN A 30 17.68 4.50 -0.14
N ALA A 31 17.49 5.63 -0.83
CA ALA A 31 17.13 5.69 -2.24
C ALA A 31 18.15 6.43 -3.10
N GLY A 32 19.25 6.92 -2.50
CA GLY A 32 20.15 7.87 -3.15
C GLY A 32 19.51 9.25 -3.29
N PRO A 33 20.04 10.14 -4.15
CA PRO A 33 19.47 11.47 -4.33
C PRO A 33 18.09 11.41 -5.00
N ILE A 34 17.11 12.11 -4.42
CA ILE A 34 15.80 12.37 -5.01
C ILE A 34 15.64 13.88 -5.23
N TRP A 35 15.26 14.27 -6.44
CA TRP A 35 15.22 15.68 -6.85
C TRP A 35 13.81 16.28 -6.87
N SER A 36 12.77 15.46 -6.85
CA SER A 36 11.37 15.90 -6.89
C SER A 36 10.42 14.80 -6.44
N ASP A 37 9.16 15.15 -6.21
CA ASP A 37 8.09 14.18 -5.95
C ASP A 37 7.90 13.19 -7.12
N GLN A 38 8.09 13.65 -8.36
CA GLN A 38 8.00 12.77 -9.52
C GLN A 38 9.14 11.74 -9.53
N ASP A 39 10.35 12.16 -9.16
CA ASP A 39 11.50 11.27 -9.02
C ASP A 39 11.27 10.24 -7.90
N ALA A 40 10.69 10.67 -6.77
CA ALA A 40 10.29 9.77 -5.68
C ALA A 40 9.25 8.73 -6.14
N ARG A 41 8.21 9.16 -6.89
CA ARG A 41 7.19 8.25 -7.45
C ARG A 41 7.78 7.20 -8.38
N ASN A 42 8.86 7.52 -9.07
CA ASN A 42 9.54 6.61 -9.98
C ASN A 42 10.50 5.65 -9.24
N LYS A 43 11.23 6.13 -8.22
CA LYS A 43 12.25 5.34 -7.50
C LYS A 43 11.69 4.53 -6.32
N CYS A 44 10.91 5.17 -5.46
CA CYS A 44 10.53 4.62 -4.17
C CYS A 44 9.72 3.32 -4.24
N PRO A 45 8.84 3.09 -5.23
CA PRO A 45 8.17 1.80 -5.36
C PRO A 45 9.15 0.63 -5.52
N SER A 46 10.21 0.81 -6.33
CA SER A 46 11.23 -0.23 -6.54
C SER A 46 12.14 -0.40 -5.32
N VAL A 47 12.55 0.70 -4.69
CA VAL A 47 13.37 0.67 -3.45
C VAL A 47 12.65 -0.09 -2.34
N CYS A 48 11.37 0.24 -2.09
CA CYS A 48 10.59 -0.45 -1.06
C CYS A 48 10.32 -1.91 -1.43
N ALA A 49 10.03 -2.21 -2.69
CA ALA A 49 9.85 -3.58 -3.14
C ALA A 49 11.12 -4.43 -2.93
N GLY A 50 12.31 -3.88 -3.25
CA GLY A 50 13.59 -4.54 -3.00
C GLY A 50 13.87 -4.80 -1.52
N ALA A 51 13.31 -3.99 -0.63
CA ALA A 51 13.41 -4.19 0.82
C ALA A 51 12.34 -5.14 1.39
N GLY A 52 11.38 -5.63 0.58
CA GLY A 52 10.26 -6.47 1.02
C GLY A 52 9.05 -5.70 1.57
N GLY A 53 8.88 -4.44 1.17
CA GLY A 53 7.79 -3.57 1.60
C GLY A 53 7.10 -2.84 0.45
N ALA A 54 6.16 -1.97 0.80
CA ALA A 54 5.46 -1.10 -0.15
C ALA A 54 5.69 0.37 0.19
N TRP A 55 5.95 1.21 -0.81
CA TRP A 55 6.10 2.64 -0.58
C TRP A 55 4.78 3.25 -0.10
N ASN A 56 4.82 4.07 0.95
CA ASN A 56 3.62 4.72 1.50
C ASN A 56 3.28 6.07 0.88
N GLY A 57 4.07 6.54 -0.10
CA GLY A 57 3.95 7.86 -0.70
C GLY A 57 4.80 8.94 -0.05
N SER A 58 5.48 8.65 1.07
CA SER A 58 6.35 9.59 1.78
C SER A 58 7.82 9.33 1.48
N TRP A 59 8.56 10.42 1.31
CA TRP A 59 10.00 10.43 1.13
C TRP A 59 10.55 11.71 1.75
N HIS A 60 11.84 11.73 2.08
CA HIS A 60 12.51 12.97 2.46
C HIS A 60 14.01 12.90 2.19
N THR A 61 14.63 14.06 2.02
CA THR A 61 16.08 14.20 1.84
C THR A 61 16.77 14.21 3.19
N THR A 62 17.72 13.31 3.39
CA THR A 62 18.55 13.22 4.61
C THR A 62 19.89 13.94 4.44
N ALA A 63 20.40 14.05 3.20
CA ALA A 63 21.57 14.84 2.86
C ALA A 63 21.35 15.53 1.49
N PRO A 64 21.28 16.88 1.43
CA PRO A 64 21.04 17.62 0.18
C PRO A 64 21.99 17.20 -0.96
N GLY A 65 21.41 16.86 -2.11
CA GLY A 65 22.15 16.44 -3.31
C GLY A 65 22.88 15.09 -3.21
N ARG A 66 22.72 14.35 -2.11
CA ARG A 66 23.48 13.11 -1.85
C ARG A 66 22.59 11.93 -1.45
N MET A 67 21.63 12.14 -0.55
CA MET A 67 20.84 11.04 0.00
C MET A 67 19.41 11.48 0.37
N SER A 68 18.47 10.66 -0.02
CA SER A 68 17.07 10.69 0.39
C SER A 68 16.63 9.27 0.76
N VAL A 69 15.55 9.17 1.51
CA VAL A 69 14.96 7.91 1.94
C VAL A 69 13.51 7.81 1.48
N CYS A 70 13.08 6.58 1.19
CA CYS A 70 11.70 6.24 0.91
C CYS A 70 11.09 5.57 2.15
N SER A 71 9.91 6.01 2.56
CA SER A 71 9.22 5.42 3.71
C SER A 71 8.43 4.19 3.26
N CYS A 72 8.92 3.02 3.66
CA CYS A 72 8.42 1.73 3.20
C CYS A 72 7.63 1.03 4.31
N ARG A 73 6.40 0.62 4.02
CA ARG A 73 5.54 -0.15 4.92
C ARG A 73 5.91 -1.62 4.85
N PHE A 74 6.17 -2.22 6.00
CA PHE A 74 6.43 -3.64 6.16
C PHE A 74 5.31 -4.24 7.01
N GLY A 75 4.71 -5.35 6.59
CA GLY A 75 3.57 -5.94 7.30
C GLY A 75 2.21 -5.31 6.99
N GLY A 76 2.10 -4.57 5.89
CA GLY A 76 0.86 -3.92 5.42
C GLY A 76 0.47 -4.28 3.99
N GLY A 77 0.83 -5.47 3.51
CA GLY A 77 0.19 -6.04 2.32
C GLY A 77 -1.24 -6.40 2.69
N SER A 78 -2.20 -5.62 2.20
CA SER A 78 -3.62 -5.94 2.08
C SER A 78 -4.24 -6.79 3.20
N SER A 79 -4.86 -6.11 4.17
CA SER A 79 -5.91 -6.64 5.05
C SER A 79 -5.50 -7.72 6.07
N GLY A 80 -5.97 -7.55 7.31
CA GLY A 80 -5.98 -8.62 8.30
C GLY A 80 -6.92 -9.79 7.96
N ARG A 81 -6.89 -10.33 6.74
CA ARG A 81 -7.60 -11.57 6.36
C ARG A 81 -6.75 -12.42 5.41
N ARG A 82 -6.14 -13.45 6.01
CA ARG A 82 -5.49 -14.64 5.40
C ARG A 82 -4.08 -14.40 4.87
N GLU A 83 -3.15 -15.22 5.36
CA GLU A 83 -1.76 -15.33 4.92
C GLU A 83 -1.68 -15.78 3.43
N GLY A 84 -1.85 -14.81 2.53
CA GLY A 84 -1.54 -14.95 1.11
C GLY A 84 -0.02 -15.04 0.92
N ARG A 85 0.43 -15.94 0.03
CA ARG A 85 1.84 -16.04 -0.39
C ARG A 85 1.95 -15.68 -1.85
N SER A 86 2.91 -14.82 -2.16
CA SER A 86 3.20 -14.42 -3.54
C SER A 86 4.08 -15.44 -4.23
N PHE A 87 3.78 -15.71 -5.50
CA PHE A 87 4.58 -16.59 -6.36
C PHE A 87 4.84 -15.91 -7.70
N ASP A 88 6.06 -16.10 -8.22
CA ASP A 88 6.50 -15.56 -9.51
C ASP A 88 5.63 -16.09 -10.65
N ALA A 89 5.19 -15.18 -11.52
CA ALA A 89 4.28 -15.48 -12.61
C ALA A 89 4.84 -15.09 -14.00
N GLY A 90 6.08 -14.60 -14.04
CA GLY A 90 6.65 -13.98 -15.24
C GLY A 90 5.95 -12.65 -15.57
N PRO A 91 6.15 -12.10 -16.78
CA PRO A 91 5.58 -10.81 -17.14
C PRO A 91 4.06 -10.88 -17.35
N ILE A 92 3.32 -10.11 -16.56
CA ILE A 92 1.88 -9.87 -16.74
C ILE A 92 1.67 -8.40 -17.14
N TRP A 93 0.93 -8.19 -18.22
CA TRP A 93 0.73 -6.88 -18.85
C TRP A 93 -0.66 -6.28 -18.59
N SER A 94 -1.60 -7.07 -18.07
CA SER A 94 -2.97 -6.61 -17.79
C SER A 94 -3.67 -7.45 -16.74
N ASP A 95 -4.72 -6.88 -16.13
CA ASP A 95 -5.63 -7.62 -15.23
C ASP A 95 -6.28 -8.81 -15.93
N GLN A 96 -6.58 -8.68 -17.21
CA GLN A 96 -7.19 -9.76 -17.98
C GLN A 96 -6.23 -10.93 -18.15
N GLN A 97 -4.95 -10.65 -18.41
CA GLN A 97 -3.92 -11.67 -18.44
C GLN A 97 -3.70 -12.29 -17.05
N ALA A 98 -3.73 -11.50 -15.97
CA ALA A 98 -3.62 -12.01 -14.60
C ALA A 98 -4.71 -13.04 -14.29
N LYS A 99 -5.95 -12.83 -14.77
CA LYS A 99 -7.06 -13.78 -14.63
C LYS A 99 -6.83 -15.13 -15.32
N THR A 100 -5.94 -15.18 -16.31
CA THR A 100 -5.56 -16.43 -16.98
C THR A 100 -4.32 -17.06 -16.34
N VAL A 101 -3.33 -16.24 -15.96
CA VAL A 101 -2.03 -16.71 -15.44
C VAL A 101 -2.11 -17.11 -13.97
N CYS A 102 -2.65 -16.24 -13.12
CA CYS A 102 -2.56 -16.42 -11.67
C CYS A 102 -3.35 -17.61 -11.10
N PRO A 103 -4.52 -18.02 -11.64
CA PRO A 103 -5.15 -19.26 -11.20
C PRO A 103 -4.23 -20.47 -11.36
N ALA A 104 -3.54 -20.59 -12.50
CA ALA A 104 -2.63 -21.70 -12.77
C ALA A 104 -1.43 -21.70 -11.80
N VAL A 105 -0.79 -20.54 -11.60
CA VAL A 105 0.31 -20.36 -10.64
C VAL A 105 -0.13 -20.73 -9.22
N CYS A 106 -1.30 -20.28 -8.77
CA CYS A 106 -1.76 -20.61 -7.42
C CYS A 106 -2.12 -22.10 -7.27
N THR A 107 -2.75 -22.70 -8.29
CA THR A 107 -3.10 -24.12 -8.26
C THR A 107 -1.86 -25.02 -8.23
N SER A 108 -0.75 -24.66 -8.91
CA SER A 108 0.51 -25.41 -8.80
C SER A 108 1.11 -25.42 -7.39
N HIS A 109 0.69 -24.48 -6.53
CA HIS A 109 1.10 -24.39 -5.13
C HIS A 109 0.01 -24.82 -4.14
N ASN A 110 -1.02 -25.55 -4.59
CA ASN A 110 -2.17 -25.99 -3.79
C ASN A 110 -2.88 -24.83 -3.10
N ARG A 111 -3.04 -23.72 -3.83
CA ARG A 111 -3.62 -22.46 -3.36
C ARG A 111 -4.62 -21.92 -4.36
N ARG A 112 -5.40 -20.93 -3.92
CA ARG A 112 -6.38 -20.21 -4.72
C ARG A 112 -5.95 -18.76 -4.97
N TRP A 113 -6.12 -18.30 -6.20
CA TRP A 113 -6.01 -16.89 -6.53
C TRP A 113 -7.33 -16.17 -6.22
N GLN A 114 -7.27 -14.98 -5.65
CA GLN A 114 -8.47 -14.17 -5.31
C GLN A 114 -8.48 -12.80 -6.00
N GLY A 115 -7.69 -12.64 -7.05
CA GLY A 115 -7.62 -11.39 -7.83
C GLY A 115 -6.41 -10.52 -7.52
N GLU A 116 -5.64 -10.84 -6.46
CA GLU A 116 -4.46 -10.07 -6.09
C GLU A 116 -3.22 -10.48 -6.89
N TRP A 117 -2.65 -9.54 -7.63
CA TRP A 117 -1.40 -9.69 -8.36
C TRP A 117 -0.68 -8.34 -8.41
N ARG A 118 0.62 -8.35 -8.69
CA ARG A 118 1.40 -7.13 -8.86
C ARG A 118 2.58 -7.33 -9.81
N THR A 119 3.01 -6.28 -10.49
CA THR A 119 4.28 -6.28 -11.23
C THR A 119 5.42 -5.88 -10.28
N THR A 120 6.45 -6.72 -10.18
CA THR A 120 7.64 -6.46 -9.35
C THR A 120 8.77 -5.83 -10.16
N VAL A 121 8.93 -6.27 -11.41
CA VAL A 121 9.90 -5.72 -12.36
C VAL A 121 9.17 -5.42 -13.67
N PRO A 122 9.02 -4.14 -14.07
CA PRO A 122 8.32 -3.76 -15.29
C PRO A 122 8.81 -4.54 -16.50
N GLY A 123 7.85 -5.20 -17.18
CA GLY A 123 8.08 -6.00 -18.37
C GLY A 123 8.92 -7.26 -18.21
N ARG A 124 9.25 -7.65 -16.97
CA ARG A 124 10.05 -8.86 -16.70
C ARG A 124 9.40 -9.81 -15.71
N MET A 125 8.81 -9.30 -14.63
CA MET A 125 8.31 -10.15 -13.55
C MET A 125 7.10 -9.53 -12.84
N SER A 126 6.11 -10.38 -12.62
CA SER A 126 4.93 -10.13 -11.80
C SER A 126 4.74 -11.30 -10.83
N GLU A 127 4.03 -11.04 -9.73
CA GLU A 127 3.72 -12.01 -8.68
C GLU A 127 2.20 -12.15 -8.55
N CYS A 128 1.73 -13.38 -8.30
CA CYS A 128 0.35 -13.67 -7.96
C CYS A 128 0.24 -13.98 -6.46
N THR A 129 -0.66 -13.30 -5.74
CA THR A 129 -0.92 -13.58 -4.33
C THR A 129 -1.90 -14.75 -4.19
N CYS A 130 -1.44 -15.83 -3.58
CA CYS A 130 -2.16 -17.10 -3.48
C CYS A 130 -2.49 -17.46 -2.03
N TYR A 131 -3.74 -17.80 -1.77
CA TYR A 131 -4.26 -18.09 -0.44
C TYR A 131 -4.54 -19.58 -0.27
N ARG A 132 -4.56 -20.08 0.97
CA ARG A 132 -5.17 -21.38 1.26
C ARG A 132 -6.71 -21.27 1.19
#